data_AF-A0A7J9CZD5-F1
#
_entry.id   AF-A0A7J9CZD5-F1
#
_cell.length_a   1.000
_cell.length_b   1.000
_cell.length_c   1.000
_cell.angle_alpha   90.00
_cell.angle_beta   90.00
_cell.angle_gamma   90.00
#
_symmetry.space_group_name_H-M   'P 1'
#
loop_
_entity.id
_entity.type
_entity.pdbx_description
1 polymer ?
#
loop_
_entity_poly.entity_id
_entity_poly.type
_entity_poly.pdbx_seq_one_letter_code
_entity_poly.pdbx_strand_id
1 'polypeptide(L)'
;MGPEEPEDNITYMDASLYRAAAEGNIEVFNNKQGLQLESLKTPNHDNLLHVNLATQENAVWLFDSVHSLFKLFPAYYVLFYRDL
;
A
#
# COMPACT_ATOMS: atom_id res chain seq x y z
N MET A 1 3.58 -38.32 -6.41
CA MET A 1 3.78 -37.14 -5.55
C MET A 1 5.04 -36.49 -6.10
N GLY A 2 4.90 -35.36 -6.81
CA GLY A 2 6.05 -34.63 -7.34
C GLY A 2 6.87 -34.06 -6.19
N PRO A 3 8.13 -33.64 -6.41
CA PRO A 3 8.93 -33.04 -5.36
C PRO A 3 8.16 -31.84 -4.80
N GLU A 4 7.91 -31.85 -3.49
CA GLU A 4 7.49 -30.65 -2.78
C GLU A 4 8.63 -29.65 -2.94
N GLU A 5 8.35 -28.52 -3.61
CA GLU A 5 9.33 -27.44 -3.69
C GLU A 5 9.71 -27.07 -2.25
N PRO A 6 11.02 -26.91 -1.96
CA PRO A 6 11.44 -26.58 -0.61
C PRO A 6 10.71 -25.32 -0.17
N GLU A 7 10.02 -25.37 0.98
CA GLU A 7 9.49 -24.16 1.60
C GLU A 7 10.64 -23.17 1.68
N ASP A 8 10.56 -22.10 0.88
CA ASP A 8 11.53 -21.01 0.91
C ASP A 8 11.73 -20.63 2.38
N ASN A 9 12.97 -20.39 2.78
CA ASN A 9 13.31 -19.92 4.11
C ASN A 9 12.69 -18.53 4.35
N ILE A 10 11.40 -18.51 4.68
CA ILE A 10 10.56 -17.32 4.74
C ILE A 10 11.06 -16.45 5.88
N THR A 11 11.57 -15.27 5.53
CA THR A 11 11.85 -14.23 6.51
C THR A 11 10.66 -13.29 6.55
N TYR A 12 9.92 -13.31 7.64
CA TYR A 12 8.78 -12.40 7.79
C TYR A 12 9.25 -10.96 7.95
N MET A 13 8.55 -10.04 7.29
CA MET A 13 8.75 -8.61 7.50
C MET A 13 8.42 -8.25 8.95
N ASP A 14 9.34 -7.54 9.60
CA ASP A 14 9.00 -6.85 10.84
C ASP A 14 8.06 -5.66 10.57
N ALA A 15 7.43 -5.17 11.64
CA ALA A 15 6.46 -4.06 11.53
C ALA A 15 7.08 -2.77 10.97
N SER A 16 8.36 -2.51 11.22
CA SER A 16 9.06 -1.32 10.71
C SER A 16 9.30 -1.41 9.20
N LEU A 17 9.67 -2.60 8.71
CA LEU A 17 9.87 -2.87 7.29
C LEU A 17 8.55 -2.87 6.52
N TYR A 18 7.49 -3.46 7.09
CA TYR A 18 6.15 -3.40 6.51
C TYR A 18 5.69 -1.95 6.35
N ARG A 19 5.83 -1.14 7.41
CA ARG A 19 5.45 0.27 7.38
C ARG A 19 6.29 1.05 6.35
N ALA A 20 7.60 0.84 6.32
CA ALA A 20 8.47 1.50 5.35
C ALA A 20 8.10 1.12 3.90
N ALA A 21 7.69 -0.13 3.65
CA ALA A 21 7.19 -0.57 2.35
C ALA A 21 5.86 0.11 1.98
N ALA A 22 4.92 0.18 2.92
CA ALA A 22 3.62 0.82 2.72
C ALA A 22 3.76 2.34 2.46
N GLU A 23 4.69 3.00 3.14
CA GLU A 23 4.96 4.44 2.99
C GLU A 23 5.89 4.76 1.81
N GLY A 24 6.46 3.75 1.14
CA GLY A 24 7.47 3.96 0.09
C GLY A 24 8.77 4.61 0.61
N ASN A 25 9.11 4.43 1.89
CA ASN A 25 10.30 5.01 2.51
C ASN A 25 11.56 4.19 2.19
N ILE A 26 12.17 4.50 1.04
CA ILE A 26 13.33 3.77 0.50
C ILE A 26 14.58 3.89 1.41
N GLU A 27 14.71 4.97 2.18
CA GLU A 27 15.90 5.20 3.02
C GLU A 27 16.09 4.10 4.09
N VAL A 28 14.99 3.54 4.61
CA VAL A 28 15.01 2.43 5.58
C VAL A 28 15.67 1.18 4.99
N PHE A 29 15.55 0.97 3.68
CA PHE A 29 16.12 -0.18 2.98
C PHE A 29 17.56 0.08 2.53
N ASN A 30 17.91 1.32 2.19
CA ASN A 30 19.27 1.70 1.80
C ASN A 30 20.29 1.47 2.92
N ASN A 31 19.88 1.65 4.18
CA ASN A 31 20.74 1.46 5.35
C ASN A 31 20.93 -0.02 5.74
N LYS A 32 20.31 -0.96 5.03
CA LYS A 32 20.34 -2.40 5.34
C LYS A 32 21.06 -3.20 4.25
N GLN A 33 22.31 -2.84 3.95
CA GLN A 33 23.19 -3.60 3.06
C GLN A 33 23.40 -5.02 3.63
N GLY A 34 22.67 -6.00 3.09
CA GLY A 34 22.68 -7.40 3.56
C GLY A 34 21.29 -7.98 3.80
N LEU A 35 20.25 -7.15 3.84
CA LEU A 35 18.88 -7.61 3.88
C LEU A 35 18.46 -8.11 2.49
N GLN A 36 18.14 -9.39 2.37
CA GLN A 36 17.58 -9.95 1.13
C GLN A 36 16.11 -9.54 1.01
N LEU A 37 15.87 -8.41 0.35
CA LEU A 37 14.54 -7.81 0.19
C LEU A 37 13.52 -8.75 -0.48
N GLU A 38 14.00 -9.64 -1.33
CA GLU A 38 13.21 -10.63 -2.08
C GLU A 38 12.64 -11.73 -1.16
N SER A 39 13.38 -12.07 -0.12
CA SER A 39 13.02 -13.08 0.88
C SER A 39 12.08 -12.54 1.96
N LEU A 40 11.89 -11.23 2.02
CA LEU A 40 10.96 -10.59 2.95
C LEU A 40 9.52 -10.79 2.50
N LYS A 41 8.73 -11.43 3.36
CA LYS A 41 7.33 -11.75 3.10
C LYS A 41 6.41 -11.30 4.23
N THR A 42 5.17 -10.96 3.88
CA THR A 42 4.08 -10.87 4.87
C THR A 42 3.60 -12.28 5.23
N PRO A 43 2.78 -12.45 6.28
CA PRO A 43 2.07 -13.71 6.52
C PRO A 43 1.24 -14.20 5.32
N ASN A 44 0.81 -13.27 4.46
CA ASN A 44 0.08 -13.57 3.23
C ASN A 44 1.00 -13.83 2.03
N HIS A 45 2.31 -13.97 2.23
CA HIS A 45 3.31 -14.23 1.19
C HIS A 45 3.53 -13.06 0.20
N ASP A 46 3.05 -11.87 0.56
CA ASP A 46 3.29 -10.65 -0.22
C ASP A 46 4.73 -10.15 -0.02
N ASN A 47 5.37 -9.69 -1.08
CA ASN A 47 6.67 -9.02 -1.01
C ASN A 47 6.53 -7.50 -0.82
N LEU A 48 7.65 -6.80 -0.66
CA LEU A 48 7.68 -5.34 -0.47
C LEU A 48 6.96 -4.58 -1.60
N LEU A 49 7.06 -5.07 -2.83
CA LEU A 49 6.41 -4.45 -3.99
C LEU A 49 4.88 -4.55 -3.88
N HIS A 50 4.35 -5.72 -3.52
CA HIS A 50 2.91 -5.90 -3.30
C HIS A 50 2.39 -4.96 -2.21
N VAL A 51 3.10 -4.84 -1.08
CA VAL A 51 2.73 -3.94 0.03
C VAL A 51 2.69 -2.48 -0.40
N ASN A 52 3.71 -2.04 -1.15
CA ASN A 52 3.76 -0.66 -1.65
C ASN A 52 2.63 -0.38 -2.66
N LEU A 53 2.40 -1.28 -3.63
CA LEU A 53 1.32 -1.11 -4.62
C LEU A 53 -0.06 -1.06 -3.96
N ALA A 54 -0.36 -2.02 -3.08
CA ALA A 54 -1.65 -2.05 -2.39
C ALA A 54 -1.91 -0.75 -1.60
N THR A 55 -0.87 -0.16 -1.02
CA THR A 55 -1.00 1.09 -0.27
C THR A 55 -1.16 2.31 -1.18
N GLN A 56 -0.43 2.37 -2.29
CA GLN A 56 -0.57 3.44 -3.28
C GLN A 56 -1.94 3.42 -3.95
N GLU A 57 -2.44 2.23 -4.32
CA GLU A 57 -3.78 2.06 -4.88
C GLU A 57 -4.85 2.54 -3.89
N ASN A 58 -4.72 2.19 -2.62
CA ASN A 58 -5.62 2.69 -1.57
C ASN A 58 -5.56 4.22 -1.45
N ALA A 59 -4.37 4.82 -1.52
CA ALA A 59 -4.22 6.28 -1.45
C ALA A 59 -4.84 6.99 -2.66
N VAL A 60 -4.65 6.47 -3.88
CA VAL A 60 -5.27 6.99 -5.11
C VAL A 60 -6.78 6.88 -5.04
N TRP A 61 -7.30 5.71 -4.65
CA TRP A 61 -8.74 5.49 -4.50
C TRP A 61 -9.36 6.44 -3.48
N LEU A 62 -8.70 6.64 -2.32
CA LEU A 62 -9.14 7.60 -1.31
C LEU A 62 -9.15 9.03 -1.84
N PHE A 63 -8.11 9.43 -2.56
CA PHE A 63 -8.03 10.76 -3.18
C PHE A 63 -9.16 10.98 -4.18
N ASP A 64 -9.39 10.03 -5.08
CA ASP A 64 -10.46 10.10 -6.08
C ASP A 64 -11.85 10.17 -5.43
N SER A 65 -12.06 9.40 -4.37
CA SER A 65 -13.33 9.37 -3.63
C SER A 65 -13.61 10.70 -2.91
N VAL A 66 -12.62 11.25 -2.21
CA VAL A 66 -12.73 12.57 -1.55
C VAL A 66 -12.88 13.70 -2.57
N HIS A 67 -12.11 13.67 -3.66
CA HIS A 67 -12.22 14.64 -4.74
C HIS A 67 -13.58 14.61 -5.43
N SER A 68 -14.16 13.42 -5.62
CA SER A 68 -15.53 13.26 -6.13
C SER A 68 -16.56 13.91 -5.19
N LEU A 69 -16.42 13.72 -3.88
CA LEU A 69 -17.28 14.39 -2.89
C LEU A 69 -17.18 15.92 -3.00
N PHE A 70 -15.97 16.48 -3.10
CA PHE A 70 -15.76 17.93 -3.29
C PHE A 70 -16.38 18.46 -4.59
N LYS A 71 -16.42 17.69 -5.67
CA LYS A 71 -17.11 18.10 -6.92
C LYS A 71 -18.63 18.17 -6.78
N LEU A 72 -19.21 17.34 -5.92
CA LEU A 72 -20.65 17.35 -5.66
C LEU A 72 -21.07 18.53 -4.76
N PHE A 73 -20.20 18.99 -3.87
CA PHE A 73 -20.47 20.11 -2.96
C PHE A 73 -20.98 21.40 -3.65
N PRO A 74 -20.37 21.93 -4.73
CA PRO A 74 -20.88 23.12 -5.41
C PRO A 74 -22.24 22.89 -6.10
N ALA A 75 -22.54 21.67 -6.57
CA ALA A 75 -23.84 21.38 -7.20
C ALA A 75 -24.99 21.43 -6.19
N TYR A 76 -24.80 20.90 -4.98
CA TYR A 76 -25.80 21.00 -3.90
C TYR A 76 -25.92 22.43 -3.38
N TYR A 77 -24.82 23.16 -3.19
CA TYR A 77 -24.85 24.54 -2.70
C TYR A 77 -25.61 25.50 -3.66
N VAL A 78 -25.44 25.32 -4.98
CA VAL A 78 -26.15 26.12 -5.99
C VAL A 78 -27.64 25.78 -6.06
N LEU A 79 -28.04 24.52 -5.88
CA LEU A 79 -29.45 24.14 -5.86
C LEU A 79 -30.18 24.68 -4.62
N PHE A 80 -29.57 24.59 -3.42
CA PHE A 80 -30.20 25.04 -2.17
C PHE A 80 -30.38 26.57 -2.05
N TYR A 81 -29.57 27.38 -2.74
CA TYR A 81 -29.67 28.85 -2.72
C TYR A 81 -30.40 29.44 -3.92
N ARG A 82 -30.79 28.64 -4.92
CA ARG A 82 -31.58 29.11 -6.07
C ARG A 82 -33.09 29.02 -5.84
N ASP A 83 -33.51 28.22 -4.86
CA ASP A 83 -34.90 28.00 -4.48
C ASP A 83 -35.32 28.76 -3.20
N LEU A 84 -34.51 29.74 -2.75
CA LEU A 84 -34.82 30.66 -1.65
C LEU A 84 -35.21 32.06 -2.14
#